data_AF-A0A968LQQ0-F1
#
_entry.id   AF-A0A968LQQ0-F1
#
_cell.length_a   1.000
_cell.length_b   1.000
_cell.length_c   1.000
_cell.angle_alpha   90.00
_cell.angle_beta   90.00
_cell.angle_gamma   90.00
#
_symmetry.space_group_name_H-M   'P 1'
#
loop_
_entity.id
_entity.type
_entity.pdbx_description
1 polymer ?
#
loop_
_entity_poly.entity_id
_entity_poly.type
_entity_poly.pdbx_seq_one_letter_code
_entity_poly.pdbx_strand_id
1 'polypeptide(L)'
;MPWSSVQANPFDGQLVYDKHFDDHFTFVSVWSLSGIRATYTRSWRELIGHTTIWRTRTIHDASGRTYQERLRTLEPIYQNRSEIRPIKALLFAIAGQQYRYETGPVSADLANALRHAPDQPMLIRVIWTDDSVWDAPIGLGTVKAWRQVFALPPP
;
A
#
# COMPACT_ATOMS: atom_id res chain seq x y z
N MET A 1 3.49 12.38 -7.72
CA MET A 1 4.39 12.51 -6.54
C MET A 1 5.48 11.46 -6.67
N PRO A 2 6.75 11.75 -6.34
CA PRO A 2 7.82 10.76 -6.37
C PRO A 2 7.50 9.61 -5.39
N TRP A 3 7.92 8.40 -5.73
CA TRP A 3 7.68 7.17 -4.95
C TRP A 3 8.27 7.18 -3.54
N SER A 4 9.27 8.03 -3.29
CA SER A 4 9.96 8.12 -2.00
C SER A 4 10.50 9.52 -1.72
N SER A 5 10.53 9.95 -0.45
CA SER A 5 11.22 11.18 -0.02
C SER A 5 11.96 10.98 1.29
N VAL A 6 13.23 11.41 1.34
CA VAL A 6 14.01 11.49 2.59
C VAL A 6 13.70 12.81 3.28
N GLN A 7 13.44 12.76 4.58
CA GLN A 7 13.14 13.93 5.42
C GLN A 7 13.93 13.84 6.72
N ALA A 8 14.49 14.96 7.18
CA ALA A 8 15.10 15.05 8.50
C ALA A 8 14.01 15.29 9.56
N ASN A 9 14.04 14.52 10.65
CA ASN A 9 13.19 14.67 11.81
C ASN A 9 14.07 14.97 13.04
N PRO A 10 13.77 16.04 13.81
CA PRO A 10 14.58 16.45 14.96
C PRO A 10 14.61 15.44 16.12
N PHE A 11 13.69 14.48 16.16
CA PHE A 11 13.61 13.45 17.20
C PHE A 11 14.11 12.08 16.71
N ASP A 12 13.86 11.74 15.44
CA ASP A 12 14.13 10.40 14.89
C ASP A 12 15.33 10.36 13.91
N GLY A 13 15.99 11.50 13.66
CA GLY A 13 17.09 11.59 12.70
C GLY A 13 16.60 11.60 11.25
N GLN A 14 17.33 10.94 10.34
CA GLN A 14 16.91 10.82 8.94
C GLN A 14 15.81 9.76 8.79
N LEU A 15 14.74 10.12 8.11
CA LEU A 15 13.62 9.25 7.77
C LEU A 15 13.47 9.14 6.26
N VAL A 16 13.08 7.98 5.75
CA VAL A 16 12.52 7.88 4.39
C VAL A 16 11.09 7.38 4.43
N TYR A 17 10.24 8.03 3.64
CA TYR A 17 8.87 7.61 3.37
C TYR A 17 8.80 6.92 2.01
N ASP A 18 8.16 5.76 1.97
CA ASP A 18 7.83 5.03 0.74
C ASP A 18 6.33 4.79 0.69
N LYS A 19 5.73 5.01 -0.49
CA LYS A 19 4.29 4.83 -0.68
C LYS A 19 4.02 4.05 -1.96
N HIS A 20 3.30 2.94 -1.81
CA HIS A 20 2.81 2.11 -2.90
C HIS A 20 1.28 1.99 -2.82
N PHE A 21 0.58 2.12 -3.95
CA PHE A 21 -0.89 2.09 -3.97
C PHE A 21 -1.42 1.62 -5.31
N ASP A 22 -2.61 1.02 -5.28
CA ASP A 22 -3.45 0.72 -6.44
C ASP A 22 -4.93 1.05 -6.12
N ASP A 23 -5.86 0.62 -6.97
CA ASP A 23 -7.30 0.85 -6.77
C ASP A 23 -7.88 0.10 -5.54
N HIS A 24 -7.12 -0.84 -4.97
CA HIS A 24 -7.57 -1.78 -3.94
C HIS A 24 -6.78 -1.68 -2.63
N PHE A 25 -5.64 -1.00 -2.61
CA PHE A 25 -4.84 -0.83 -1.40
C PHE A 25 -3.94 0.40 -1.40
N THR A 26 -3.47 0.74 -0.21
CA THR A 26 -2.38 1.68 0.03
C THR A 26 -1.43 1.10 1.07
N PHE A 27 -0.16 1.00 0.71
CA PHE A 27 0.94 0.63 1.58
C PHE A 27 1.85 1.84 1.79
N VAL A 28 2.10 2.20 3.04
CA VAL A 28 3.01 3.29 3.42
C VAL A 28 4.04 2.72 4.38
N SER A 29 5.32 2.99 4.13
CA SER A 29 6.39 2.64 5.07
C SER A 29 7.27 3.84 5.39
N VAL A 30 7.75 3.86 6.62
CA VAL A 30 8.66 4.86 7.19
C VAL A 30 9.83 4.12 7.81
N TRP A 31 11.04 4.56 7.50
CA TRP A 31 12.26 3.86 7.87
C TRP A 31 13.15 4.79 8.70
N SER A 32 13.61 4.31 9.85
CA SER A 32 14.54 5.00 10.74
C SER A 32 15.38 3.99 11.54
N LEU A 33 16.44 4.46 12.20
CA LEU A 33 17.15 3.66 13.20
C LEU A 33 16.27 3.32 14.42
N SER A 34 15.36 4.22 14.81
CA SER A 34 14.42 4.01 15.93
C SER A 34 13.34 2.97 15.61
N GLY A 35 13.11 2.67 14.34
CA GLY A 35 12.28 1.57 13.89
C GLY A 35 11.75 1.73 12.46
N ILE A 36 11.19 0.64 11.93
CA ILE A 36 10.45 0.62 10.67
C ILE A 36 8.96 0.61 11.00
N ARG A 37 8.21 1.55 10.44
CA ARG A 37 6.75 1.62 10.56
C ARG A 37 6.14 1.36 9.19
N ALA A 38 5.24 0.39 9.10
CA ALA A 38 4.51 0.10 7.87
C ALA A 38 3.01 0.07 8.15
N THR A 39 2.22 0.58 7.21
CA THR A 39 0.75 0.57 7.28
C THR A 39 0.21 0.08 5.94
N TYR A 40 -0.73 -0.86 6.00
CA TYR A 40 -1.47 -1.33 4.83
C TYR A 40 -2.96 -1.08 5.04
N THR A 41 -3.57 -0.36 4.10
CA THR A 41 -5.00 -0.10 4.06
C THR A 41 -5.55 -0.77 2.82
N ARG A 42 -6.45 -1.73 2.99
CA ARG A 42 -7.25 -2.30 1.90
C ARG A 42 -8.46 -1.41 1.65
N SER A 43 -8.85 -1.24 0.40
CA SER A 43 -10.02 -0.49 -0.03
C SER A 43 -10.84 -1.34 -1.01
N TRP A 44 -12.16 -1.35 -0.87
CA TRP A 44 -13.06 -2.06 -1.79
C TRP A 44 -14.43 -1.40 -1.89
N ARG A 45 -15.19 -1.79 -2.91
CA ARG A 45 -16.60 -1.40 -3.06
C ARG A 45 -17.48 -2.58 -2.70
N GLU A 46 -18.32 -2.40 -1.71
CA GLU A 46 -19.31 -3.39 -1.27
C GLU A 46 -20.67 -3.06 -1.86
N LEU A 47 -21.34 -4.04 -2.48
CA LEU A 47 -22.73 -3.91 -2.88
C LEU A 47 -23.60 -3.97 -1.62
N ILE A 48 -24.24 -2.86 -1.26
CA ILE A 48 -25.06 -2.76 -0.04
C ILE A 48 -26.56 -2.86 -0.30
N GLY A 49 -26.97 -2.85 -1.57
CA GLY A 49 -28.37 -3.00 -1.95
C GLY A 49 -28.64 -2.57 -3.37
N HIS A 50 -29.92 -2.40 -3.66
CA HIS A 50 -30.40 -1.92 -4.95
C HIS A 50 -31.43 -0.82 -4.72
N THR A 51 -31.40 0.20 -5.56
CA THR A 51 -32.46 1.20 -5.60
C THR A 51 -33.32 1.00 -6.84
N THR A 52 -34.62 1.28 -6.71
CA THR A 52 -35.51 1.30 -7.86
C THR A 52 -35.33 2.63 -8.59
N ILE A 53 -34.98 2.56 -9.87
CA ILE A 53 -34.96 3.70 -10.77
C ILE A 53 -35.97 3.51 -11.91
N TRP A 54 -36.42 4.61 -12.49
CA TRP A 54 -37.26 4.62 -13.67
C TRP A 54 -36.42 5.06 -14.86
N ARG A 55 -36.24 4.18 -15.85
CA ARG A 55 -35.57 4.52 -17.11
C ARG A 55 -36.61 4.66 -18.21
N THR A 56 -36.47 5.69 -19.04
CA THR A 56 -37.32 5.86 -20.22
C THR A 56 -36.58 5.27 -21.42
N ARG A 57 -37.23 4.39 -22.19
CA ARG A 57 -36.74 3.99 -23.52
C ARG A 57 -37.70 4.45 -24.61
N THR A 58 -37.16 4.79 -25.75
CA THR A 58 -37.94 5.12 -26.94
C THR A 58 -38.16 3.85 -27.75
N ILE A 59 -39.41 3.57 -28.11
CA ILE A 59 -39.78 2.43 -28.95
C ILE A 59 -40.33 2.97 -30.26
N HIS A 60 -39.83 2.42 -31.36
CA HIS A 60 -40.36 2.64 -32.70
C HIS A 60 -41.15 1.40 -33.11
N ASP A 61 -42.42 1.56 -33.44
CA ASP A 61 -43.23 0.45 -33.97
C ASP A 61 -43.05 0.30 -35.49
N ALA A 62 -43.48 -0.84 -36.02
CA ALA A 62 -43.41 -1.15 -37.45
C ALA A 62 -44.29 -0.23 -38.31
N SER A 63 -45.19 0.55 -37.72
CA SER A 63 -46.03 1.55 -38.39
C SER A 63 -45.41 2.96 -38.41
N GLY A 64 -44.19 3.11 -37.87
CA GLY A 64 -43.44 4.38 -37.82
C GLY A 64 -43.80 5.27 -36.63
N ARG A 65 -44.63 4.82 -35.68
CA ARG A 65 -44.95 5.60 -34.49
C ARG A 65 -43.85 5.42 -33.44
N THR A 66 -43.61 6.50 -32.71
CA THR A 66 -42.60 6.54 -31.64
C THR A 66 -43.30 6.80 -30.32
N TYR A 67 -43.06 5.96 -29.31
CA TYR A 67 -43.57 6.18 -27.96
C TYR A 67 -42.48 5.94 -26.91
N GLN A 68 -42.63 6.62 -25.78
CA GLN A 68 -41.74 6.47 -24.63
C GLN A 68 -42.34 5.47 -23.64
N GLU A 69 -41.56 4.48 -23.27
CA GLU A 69 -41.92 3.51 -22.23
C GLU A 69 -41.08 3.77 -20.98
N ARG A 70 -41.73 3.89 -19.82
CA ARG A 70 -41.06 3.92 -18.52
C ARG A 70 -40.90 2.51 -17.99
N LEU A 71 -39.66 2.08 -17.86
CA LEU A 71 -39.27 0.80 -17.30
C LEU A 71 -38.78 0.99 -15.88
N ARG A 72 -39.27 0.13 -14.98
CA ARG A 72 -38.73 -0.02 -13.64
C ARG A 72 -37.46 -0.86 -13.72
N THR A 73 -36.35 -0.34 -13.24
CA THR A 73 -35.06 -1.05 -13.22
C THR A 73 -34.46 -0.97 -11.83
N LEU A 74 -33.71 -2.00 -11.44
CA LEU A 74 -32.91 -2.00 -10.22
C LEU A 74 -31.49 -1.55 -10.56
N GLU A 75 -31.00 -0.56 -9.83
CA GLU A 75 -29.62 -0.09 -9.94
C GLU A 75 -28.86 -0.44 -8.65
N PRO A 76 -27.68 -1.09 -8.74
CA PRO A 76 -26.90 -1.45 -7.57
C PRO A 76 -26.37 -0.21 -6.83
N ILE A 77 -26.48 -0.22 -5.51
CA ILE A 77 -25.91 0.79 -4.62
C ILE A 77 -24.65 0.22 -4.01
N TYR A 78 -23.52 0.90 -4.24
CA TYR A 78 -22.23 0.52 -3.67
C TYR A 78 -21.82 1.45 -2.54
N GLN A 79 -21.17 0.90 -1.53
CA GLN A 79 -20.49 1.66 -0.48
C GLN A 79 -18.99 1.40 -0.55
N ASN A 80 -18.20 2.47 -0.45
CA ASN A 80 -16.75 2.34 -0.32
C ASN A 80 -16.42 1.90 1.11
N ARG A 81 -15.60 0.87 1.23
CA ARG A 81 -15.09 0.33 2.48
C ARG A 81 -13.57 0.39 2.49
N SER A 82 -13.01 0.48 3.68
CA SER A 82 -11.58 0.31 3.88
C SER A 82 -11.30 -0.36 5.22
N GLU A 83 -10.15 -1.03 5.29
CA GLU A 83 -9.69 -1.73 6.48
C GLU A 83 -8.17 -1.63 6.56
N ILE A 84 -7.67 -1.31 7.75
CA ILE A 84 -6.23 -1.39 8.03
C ILE A 84 -5.92 -2.83 8.42
N ARG A 85 -5.04 -3.50 7.67
CA ARG A 85 -4.57 -4.83 8.06
C ARG A 85 -3.33 -4.70 8.96
N PRO A 86 -3.36 -5.27 10.18
CA PRO A 86 -2.24 -5.20 11.09
C PRO A 86 -1.07 -6.07 10.58
N ILE A 87 0.13 -5.48 10.60
CA ILE A 87 1.37 -6.15 10.21
C ILE A 87 1.98 -6.78 11.47
N LYS A 88 2.32 -8.08 11.39
CA LYS A 88 3.01 -8.84 12.42
C LYS A 88 4.53 -8.68 12.30
N ALA A 89 5.06 -8.77 11.07
CA ALA A 89 6.49 -8.67 10.82
C ALA A 89 6.80 -8.29 9.36
N LEU A 90 8.02 -7.82 9.15
CA LEU A 90 8.64 -7.63 7.84
C LEU A 90 9.84 -8.58 7.72
N LEU A 91 9.91 -9.30 6.60
CA LEU A 91 11.07 -10.12 6.24
C LEU A 91 11.82 -9.49 5.06
N PHE A 92 13.14 -9.58 5.13
CA PHE A 92 14.05 -9.07 4.12
C PHE A 92 14.94 -10.20 3.63
N ALA A 93 15.20 -10.23 2.33
CA ALA A 93 16.22 -11.08 1.74
C ALA A 93 17.29 -10.16 1.11
N ILE A 94 18.42 -9.98 1.79
CA ILE A 94 19.49 -9.06 1.38
C ILE A 94 20.79 -9.84 1.34
N ALA A 95 21.49 -9.80 0.19
CA ALA A 95 22.76 -10.51 -0.02
C ALA A 95 22.72 -12.01 0.37
N GLY A 96 21.60 -12.68 0.12
CA GLY A 96 21.42 -14.11 0.44
C GLY A 96 21.09 -14.43 1.90
N GLN A 97 21.00 -13.42 2.77
CA GLN A 97 20.60 -13.56 4.17
C GLN A 97 19.18 -13.10 4.41
N GLN A 98 18.50 -13.76 5.34
CA GLN A 98 17.14 -13.42 5.75
C GLN A 98 17.15 -12.66 7.07
N TYR A 99 16.40 -11.58 7.11
CA TYR A 99 16.22 -10.77 8.32
C TYR A 99 14.74 -10.67 8.65
N ARG A 100 14.44 -10.64 9.94
CA ARG A 100 13.08 -10.46 10.45
C ARG A 100 13.04 -9.22 11.34
N TYR A 101 12.08 -8.35 11.08
CA TYR A 101 11.79 -7.18 11.89
C TYR A 101 10.33 -7.23 12.34
N GLU A 102 10.07 -6.97 13.61
CA GLU A 102 8.73 -6.98 14.19
C GLU A 102 8.35 -5.60 14.71
N THR A 103 9.15 -5.07 15.64
CA THR A 103 8.95 -3.76 16.24
C THR A 103 10.23 -3.26 16.90
N GLY A 104 10.23 -1.98 17.29
CA GLY A 104 11.33 -1.34 18.01
C GLY A 104 12.49 -0.91 17.12
N PRO A 105 13.67 -0.63 17.74
CA PRO A 105 14.85 -0.20 17.01
C PRO A 105 15.33 -1.25 16.00
N VAL A 106 15.83 -0.77 14.86
CA VAL A 106 16.43 -1.65 13.84
C VAL A 106 17.75 -2.20 14.38
N SER A 107 17.92 -3.52 14.38
CA SER A 107 19.17 -4.14 14.84
C SER A 107 20.37 -3.70 14.00
N ALA A 108 21.56 -3.66 14.60
CA ALA A 108 22.78 -3.25 13.90
C ALA A 108 23.03 -4.09 12.63
N ASP A 109 22.75 -5.40 12.69
CA ASP A 109 22.89 -6.31 11.55
C ASP A 109 21.91 -5.97 10.42
N LEU A 110 20.63 -5.74 10.73
CA LEU A 110 19.63 -5.36 9.73
C LEU A 110 19.92 -3.96 9.17
N ALA A 111 20.30 -2.99 10.01
CA ALA A 111 20.68 -1.66 9.57
C ALA A 111 21.89 -1.72 8.62
N ASN A 112 22.89 -2.53 8.94
CA ASN A 112 24.05 -2.76 8.09
C ASN A 112 23.68 -3.43 6.76
N ALA A 113 22.76 -4.40 6.78
CA ALA A 113 22.27 -5.05 5.57
C ALA A 113 21.49 -4.07 4.67
N LEU A 114 20.57 -3.29 5.23
CA LEU A 114 19.80 -2.27 4.51
C LEU A 114 20.71 -1.20 3.91
N ARG A 115 21.75 -0.77 4.64
CA ARG A 115 22.76 0.17 4.13
C ARG A 115 23.50 -0.36 2.91
N HIS A 116 23.77 -1.65 2.84
CA HIS A 116 24.50 -2.27 1.71
C HIS A 116 23.56 -2.98 0.72
N ALA A 117 22.27 -2.69 0.76
CA ALA A 117 21.33 -3.22 -0.20
C ALA A 117 21.74 -2.83 -1.64
N PRO A 118 21.50 -3.72 -2.63
CA PRO A 118 21.82 -3.45 -4.02
C PRO A 118 21.01 -2.25 -4.54
N ASP A 119 21.58 -1.43 -5.43
CA ASP A 119 20.94 -0.24 -6.01
C ASP A 119 19.86 -0.58 -7.05
N GLN A 120 18.85 -1.34 -6.64
CA GLN A 120 17.73 -1.75 -7.48
C GLN A 120 16.45 -1.83 -6.63
N PRO A 121 15.25 -1.75 -7.24
CA PRO A 121 14.01 -2.04 -6.54
C PRO A 121 14.05 -3.43 -5.90
N MET A 122 13.44 -3.57 -4.72
CA MET A 122 13.45 -4.81 -3.95
C MET A 122 12.04 -5.20 -3.53
N LEU A 123 11.84 -6.49 -3.22
CA LEU A 123 10.65 -6.97 -2.53
C LEU A 123 11.00 -7.20 -1.06
N ILE A 124 10.10 -6.81 -0.17
CA ILE A 124 10.10 -7.24 1.23
C ILE A 124 8.84 -8.07 1.46
N ARG A 125 8.91 -9.06 2.35
CA ARG A 125 7.73 -9.86 2.68
C ARG A 125 7.06 -9.32 3.94
N VAL A 126 5.81 -8.90 3.79
CA VAL A 126 4.94 -8.52 4.89
C VAL A 126 4.25 -9.78 5.41
N ILE A 127 4.30 -9.98 6.72
CA ILE A 127 3.58 -11.04 7.42
C ILE A 127 2.45 -10.37 8.21
N TRP A 128 1.22 -10.80 7.96
CA TRP A 128 0.04 -10.30 8.66
C TRP A 128 -0.16 -11.03 9.99
N THR A 129 -1.06 -10.53 10.84
CA THR A 129 -1.37 -11.19 12.13
C THR A 129 -2.00 -12.58 12.01
N ASP A 130 -2.60 -12.86 10.85
CA ASP A 130 -3.18 -14.17 10.50
C ASP A 130 -2.16 -15.12 9.82
N ASP A 131 -0.86 -14.76 9.84
CA ASP A 131 0.25 -15.48 9.21
C ASP A 131 0.20 -15.60 7.68
N SER A 132 -0.79 -14.98 7.02
CA SER A 132 -0.73 -14.79 5.58
C SER A 132 0.40 -13.82 5.21
N VAL A 133 0.87 -13.89 3.96
CA VAL A 133 2.01 -13.11 3.49
C VAL A 133 1.70 -12.31 2.23
N TRP A 134 2.41 -11.21 2.05
CA TRP A 134 2.38 -10.40 0.84
C TRP A 134 3.76 -9.82 0.55
N ASP A 135 4.22 -9.90 -0.69
CA ASP A 135 5.51 -9.34 -1.09
C ASP A 135 5.30 -7.88 -1.55
N ALA A 136 5.73 -6.94 -0.72
CA ALA A 136 5.60 -5.50 -0.95
C ALA A 136 6.80 -4.98 -1.77
N PRO A 137 6.57 -4.25 -2.86
CA PRO A 137 7.64 -3.59 -3.59
C PRO A 137 8.16 -2.38 -2.84
N ILE A 138 9.48 -2.26 -2.78
CA ILE A 138 10.20 -1.09 -2.27
C ILE A 138 10.88 -0.39 -3.44
N GLY A 139 10.58 0.89 -3.59
CA GLY A 139 11.10 1.70 -4.68
C GLY A 139 12.62 1.91 -4.58
N LEU A 140 13.27 2.07 -5.73
CA LEU A 140 14.72 2.35 -5.82
C LEU A 140 15.14 3.55 -4.96
N GLY A 141 14.32 4.60 -4.89
CA GLY A 141 14.63 5.79 -4.09
C GLY A 141 14.69 5.49 -2.59
N THR A 142 13.83 4.60 -2.10
CA THR A 142 13.84 4.11 -0.71
C THR A 142 15.06 3.23 -0.45
N VAL A 143 15.37 2.30 -1.37
CA VAL A 143 16.57 1.46 -1.25
C VAL A 143 17.85 2.31 -1.22
N LYS A 144 17.93 3.34 -2.06
CA LYS A 144 19.05 4.31 -2.03
C LYS A 144 19.09 5.12 -0.73
N ALA A 145 17.94 5.53 -0.21
CA ALA A 145 17.84 6.29 1.02
C ALA A 145 18.28 5.52 2.26
N TRP A 146 18.16 4.19 2.26
CA TRP A 146 18.64 3.35 3.36
C TRP A 146 20.12 3.56 3.67
N ARG A 147 20.95 3.88 2.67
CA ARG A 147 22.36 4.22 2.88
C ARG A 147 22.56 5.42 3.80
N GLN A 148 21.67 6.41 3.69
CA GLN A 148 21.73 7.64 4.46
C GLN A 148 21.07 7.45 5.83
N VAL A 149 19.88 6.85 5.85
CA VAL A 149 19.09 6.60 7.06
C VAL A 149 19.81 5.68 8.05
N PHE A 150 20.50 4.65 7.53
CA PHE A 150 21.22 3.66 8.35
C PHE A 150 22.73 3.86 8.31
N ALA A 151 23.21 5.04 7.91
CA ALA A 151 24.59 5.43 8.16
C ALA A 151 24.82 5.46 9.68
N LEU A 152 25.89 4.82 10.16
CA LEU A 152 26.26 4.93 11.56
C LEU A 152 26.56 6.41 11.87
N PRO A 153 26.14 6.95 13.03
CA PRO A 153 26.68 8.22 13.47
C PRO A 153 28.21 8.11 13.54
N PRO A 154 28.96 9.17 13.19
CA PRO A 154 30.41 9.13 13.31
C PRO A 154 30.82 8.81 14.76
N PRO A 155 31.94 8.09 14.95
CA PRO A 155 32.47 7.77 16.27
C PRO A 155 32.77 9.01 17.11
#